data_AF-A0A1H4DFE5-F1
#
_entry.id   AF-A0A1H4DFE5-F1
#
_cell.length_a   1.000
_cell.length_b   1.000
_cell.length_c   1.000
_cell.angle_alpha   90.00
_cell.angle_beta   90.00
_cell.angle_gamma   90.00
#
_symmetry.space_group_name_H-M   'P 1'
#
loop_
_entity.id
_entity.type
_entity.pdbx_description
1 polymer ?
#
loop_
_entity_poly.entity_id
_entity_poly.type
_entity_poly.pdbx_seq_one_letter_code
_entity_poly.pdbx_strand_id
1 'polypeptide(L)' 'MQGKKIYQEKLFTEFLLSERVPEYNFYRQLKSVLDLSYLYKLTEPFYGVTGQKSIDPVVFF' A
#
# COMPACT_ATOMS: atom_id res chain seq x y z
N MET A 1 8.04 -42.01 -1.95
CA MET A 1 9.04 -40.95 -2.24
C MET A 1 9.16 -40.06 -1.01
N GLN A 2 10.13 -40.32 -0.14
CA GLN A 2 10.34 -39.56 1.10
C GLN A 2 11.06 -38.25 0.79
N GLY A 3 10.29 -37.24 0.38
CA GLY A 3 10.80 -35.90 0.09
C GLY A 3 11.16 -35.16 1.38
N LYS A 4 12.37 -35.36 1.90
CA LYS A 4 12.98 -34.43 2.87
C LYS A 4 13.21 -33.10 2.14
N LYS A 5 12.29 -32.15 2.27
CA LYS A 5 12.55 -30.75 1.91
C LYS A 5 13.36 -30.13 3.04
N ILE A 6 14.62 -29.84 2.76
CA ILE A 6 15.46 -29.00 3.63
C ILE A 6 14.85 -27.60 3.55
N TYR A 7 14.06 -27.24 4.55
CA TYR A 7 13.53 -25.89 4.68
C TYR A 7 14.62 -25.02 5.28
N GLN A 8 15.16 -24.12 4.46
CA GLN A 8 16.07 -23.09 4.91
C GLN A 8 15.25 -21.83 5.14
N GLU A 9 15.23 -21.34 6.37
CA GLU A 9 14.63 -20.05 6.68
C GLU A 9 15.32 -18.97 5.86
N LYS A 10 14.54 -18.21 5.09
CA LYS A 10 15.04 -16.99 4.47
C LYS A 10 15.33 -16.01 5.60
N LEU A 11 16.61 -15.85 5.95
CA LEU A 11 17.09 -14.92 6.96
C LEU A 11 16.64 -13.47 6.71
N PHE A 12 16.34 -13.12 5.45
CA PHE A 12 15.75 -11.84 5.07
C PHE A 12 14.72 -12.06 3.97
N THR A 13 13.49 -11.59 4.19
CA THR A 13 12.48 -11.46 3.14
C THR A 13 12.46 -10.00 2.74
N GLU A 14 13.26 -9.63 1.74
CA GLU A 14 13.17 -8.31 1.11
C GLU A 14 11.96 -8.33 0.18
N PHE A 15 10.86 -7.76 0.67
CA PHE A 15 9.66 -7.55 -0.12
C PHE A 15 9.33 -6.07 -0.12
N LEU A 16 9.62 -5.42 -1.24
CA LEU A 16 9.19 -4.08 -1.52
C LEU A 16 8.02 -4.15 -2.49
N LEU A 17 6.84 -3.76 -2.03
CA LEU A 17 5.64 -3.71 -2.87
C LEU A 17 5.88 -2.82 -4.10
N SER A 18 6.70 -1.77 -3.95
CA SER A 18 7.10 -0.87 -5.02
C SER A 18 7.85 -1.57 -6.16
N GLU A 19 8.56 -2.67 -5.90
CA GLU A 19 9.28 -3.41 -6.95
C GLU A 19 8.37 -4.39 -7.70
N ARG A 20 7.20 -4.69 -7.14
CA ARG A 20 6.22 -5.63 -7.73
C ARG A 20 5.11 -4.95 -8.51
N VAL A 21 4.95 -3.64 -8.34
CA VAL A 21 3.97 -2.84 -9.09
C VAL A 21 4.67 -2.27 -10.33
N PRO A 22 4.27 -2.65 -11.55
CA PRO A 22 4.91 -2.16 -12.78
C PRO A 22 4.89 -0.63 -12.89
N GLU A 23 5.90 -0.05 -13.53
CA GLU A 23 5.98 1.40 -13.73
C GLU A 23 4.79 1.95 -14.53
N TYR A 24 4.29 1.18 -15.49
CA TYR A 24 3.11 1.49 -16.29
C TYR A 24 1.79 1.18 -15.60
N ASN A 25 1.80 0.87 -14.30
CA ASN A 25 0.57 0.67 -13.55
C ASN A 25 -0.29 1.94 -13.60
N PHE A 26 -1.56 1.78 -13.96
CA PHE A 26 -2.50 2.89 -14.12
C PHE A 26 -2.55 3.81 -12.89
N TYR A 27 -2.59 3.26 -11.67
CA TYR A 27 -2.64 4.05 -10.44
C TYR A 27 -1.35 4.82 -10.18
N ARG A 28 -0.18 4.31 -10.59
CA ARG A 28 1.08 5.07 -10.51
C ARG A 28 1.09 6.24 -11.46
N GLN A 29 0.66 6.03 -12.70
CA GLN A 29 0.55 7.10 -13.69
C GLN A 29 -0.48 8.14 -13.24
N LEU A 30 -1.64 7.70 -12.76
CA LEU A 30 -2.68 8.58 -12.25
C LEU A 30 -2.19 9.42 -11.07
N LYS A 31 -1.49 8.81 -10.10
CA LYS A 31 -0.89 9.50 -8.96
C LYS A 31 0.16 10.54 -9.36
N SER A 32 0.88 10.33 -10.47
CA SER A 32 1.87 11.29 -10.96
C SER A 32 1.26 12.54 -11.59
N VAL A 33 0.04 12.43 -12.12
CA VAL A 33 -0.65 13.54 -12.80
C VAL A 33 -1.66 14.24 -11.89
N LEU A 34 -2.26 13.49 -10.97
CA LEU A 34 -3.30 13.97 -10.07
C LEU A 34 -2.75 14.06 -8.64
N ASP A 35 -2.39 15.27 -8.23
CA ASP A 35 -2.00 15.55 -6.84
C ASP A 35 -3.25 15.77 -5.96
N LEU A 36 -3.55 14.78 -5.14
CA LEU A 36 -4.64 14.82 -4.16
C LEU A 36 -4.14 14.99 -2.72
N SER A 37 -2.87 15.37 -2.53
CA SER A 37 -2.28 15.55 -1.19
C SER A 37 -3.05 16.55 -0.33
N TYR A 38 -3.73 17.52 -0.95
CA TYR A 38 -4.58 18.50 -0.28
C TYR A 38 -5.80 17.88 0.41
N LEU A 39 -6.31 16.73 -0.09
CA LEU A 39 -7.49 16.08 0.47
C LEU A 39 -7.24 15.65 1.92
N TYR A 40 -6.03 15.21 2.26
CA TYR A 40 -5.69 14.83 3.64
C TYR A 40 -5.97 15.95 4.65
N LYS A 41 -5.64 17.20 4.29
CA LYS A 41 -5.90 18.37 5.15
C LYS A 41 -7.39 18.71 5.19
N LEU A 42 -8.09 18.57 4.06
CA LEU A 42 -9.52 18.86 4.00
C LEU A 42 -10.36 17.82 4.73
N THR A 43 -9.92 16.56 4.73
CA THR A 43 -10.65 15.45 5.34
C THR A 43 -10.18 15.16 6.77
N GLU A 44 -9.20 15.90 7.27
CA GLU A 44 -8.64 15.78 8.61
C GLU A 44 -9.72 15.71 9.72
N PRO A 45 -10.74 16.58 9.71
CA PRO A 45 -11.78 16.57 10.75
C PRO A 45 -12.65 15.30 10.75
N PHE A 46 -12.71 14.59 9.62
CA PHE A 46 -13.50 13.37 9.48
C PHE A 46 -12.74 12.11 9.93
N TYR A 47 -11.41 12.21 10.15
CA TYR A 47 -10.62 11.10 10.66
C TYR A 47 -10.82 10.82 12.14
N GLY A 48 -10.73 9.55 12.49
CA GLY A 48 -10.86 9.07 13.87
C GLY A 48 -9.62 9.31 14.68
N VAL A 49 -9.73 10.11 15.73
CA VAL A 49 -8.68 10.16 16.76
C VAL A 49 -8.75 8.90 17.64
N THR A 50 -9.96 8.37 17.87
CA THR A 50 -10.22 7.07 18.55
C THR A 50 -11.54 6.45 18.07
N GLY A 51 -11.63 5.11 18.08
CA GLY A 51 -12.82 4.35 17.63
C GLY A 51 -12.90 4.14 16.10
N GLN A 52 -13.97 3.48 15.62
CA GLN A 52 -14.15 3.19 14.19
C GLN A 52 -14.71 4.42 13.44
N LYS A 53 -13.81 5.27 12.93
CA LYS A 53 -14.17 6.26 11.91
C LYS A 53 -13.80 5.71 10.53
N SER A 54 -14.83 5.52 9.70
CA SER A 54 -14.71 4.91 8.36
C SER A 54 -14.83 5.95 7.26
N ILE A 55 -13.82 6.79 7.11
CA ILE A 55 -13.55 7.45 5.84
C ILE A 55 -12.04 7.37 5.67
N ASP A 56 -11.59 6.40 4.88
CA ASP A 56 -10.27 6.46 4.31
C ASP A 56 -10.45 7.08 2.92
N PRO A 57 -10.18 8.38 2.74
CA PRO A 57 -10.40 9.05 1.46
C PRO A 57 -9.43 8.56 0.38
N VAL A 58 -8.54 7.63 0.75
CA VAL A 58 -7.42 7.16 -0.07
C VAL A 58 -7.45 5.64 -0.23
N VAL A 59 -8.64 5.02 -0.27
CA VAL A 59 -8.74 3.60 -0.67
C VAL A 59 -8.28 3.39 -2.13
N PHE A 60 -8.14 4.47 -2.92
CA PHE A 60 -7.87 4.41 -4.36
C PHE A 60 -6.49 4.95 -4.81
N PHE A 61 -5.55 5.33 -3.93
CA PHE A 61 -4.24 5.89 -4.33
C PHE A 61 -3.03 5.49 -3.46
#